data_AF-A0A411DKY2-F1
#
_entry.id   AF-A0A411DKY2-F1
#
_cell.length_a   1.000
_cell.length_b   1.000
_cell.length_c   1.000
_cell.angle_alpha   90.00
_cell.angle_beta   90.00
_cell.angle_gamma   90.00
#
_symmetry.space_group_name_H-M   'P 1'
#
loop_
_entity.id
_entity.type
_entity.pdbx_description
1 polymer ?
#
loop_
_entity_poly.entity_id
_entity_poly.type
_entity_poly.pdbx_seq_one_letter_code
_entity_poly.pdbx_strand_id
1 'polypeptide(L)'
;MKNILTFTLLIALSFFYKMNAQEKVSSKQTVGRFEAKKNNYTGKKVKDLLKDLKLDIQLVTFGGGSPEANNFITLRFIDDVRNSDKNAKSAKITLFIKEHDSATNKLFQSTSGVKKRIKRDPVKYKTNEDMLKGYENLTIIEIYANSEKK
;
A
#
# COMPACT_ATOMS: atom_id res chain seq x y z
N MET A 1 -35.94 36.81 13.91
CA MET A 1 -35.29 35.53 14.30
C MET A 1 -35.41 34.39 13.27
N LYS A 2 -36.05 34.56 12.10
CA LYS A 2 -36.11 33.50 11.06
C LYS A 2 -34.85 33.41 10.16
N ASN A 3 -34.13 34.52 9.97
CA ASN A 3 -33.02 34.59 8.99
C ASN A 3 -31.67 34.07 9.51
N ILE A 4 -31.49 33.99 10.84
CA ILE A 4 -30.22 33.51 11.44
C ILE A 4 -30.19 31.97 11.40
N LEU A 5 -31.34 31.32 11.59
CA LEU A 5 -31.44 29.86 11.60
C LEU A 5 -31.20 29.27 10.19
N THR A 6 -31.66 29.95 9.15
CA THR A 6 -31.40 29.55 7.76
C THR A 6 -29.94 29.74 7.38
N PHE A 7 -29.26 30.77 7.91
CA PHE A 7 -27.85 31.05 7.62
C PHE A 7 -26.90 30.02 8.26
N THR A 8 -27.13 29.65 9.53
CA THR A 8 -26.36 28.60 10.20
C THR A 8 -26.59 27.22 9.58
N LEU A 9 -27.82 26.92 9.14
CA LEU A 9 -28.14 25.67 8.46
C LEU A 9 -27.41 25.54 7.11
N LEU A 10 -27.34 26.61 6.32
CA LEU A 10 -26.62 26.66 5.04
C LEU A 10 -25.12 26.47 5.21
N ILE A 11 -24.52 27.07 6.24
CA ILE A 11 -23.09 26.89 6.55
C ILE A 11 -22.82 25.45 6.96
N ALA A 12 -23.61 24.87 7.87
CA ALA A 12 -23.45 23.48 8.29
C ALA A 12 -23.58 22.52 7.09
N LEU A 13 -24.59 22.70 6.23
CA LEU A 13 -24.78 21.91 5.01
C LEU A 13 -23.57 22.00 4.07
N SER A 14 -22.99 23.19 3.90
CA SER A 14 -21.80 23.38 3.05
C SER A 14 -20.54 22.70 3.61
N PHE A 15 -20.36 22.73 4.94
CA PHE A 15 -19.27 22.03 5.62
C PHE A 15 -19.45 20.50 5.55
N PHE A 16 -20.66 20.00 5.78
CA PHE A 16 -20.97 18.58 5.61
C PHE A 16 -20.75 18.12 4.17
N TYR A 17 -21.13 18.91 3.17
CA TYR A 17 -20.91 18.55 1.76
C TYR A 17 -19.41 18.54 1.40
N LYS A 18 -18.64 19.54 1.86
CA LYS A 18 -17.18 19.59 1.65
C LYS A 18 -16.46 18.45 2.35
N MET A 19 -16.83 18.13 3.60
CA MET A 19 -16.26 16.99 4.33
C MET A 19 -16.56 15.68 3.61
N ASN A 20 -17.83 15.44 3.23
CA ASN A 20 -18.22 14.23 2.50
C ASN A 20 -17.54 14.11 1.13
N ALA A 21 -17.36 15.21 0.40
CA ALA A 21 -16.67 15.20 -0.90
C ALA A 21 -15.17 14.93 -0.76
N GLN A 22 -14.51 15.57 0.22
CA GLN A 22 -13.09 15.36 0.51
C GLN A 22 -12.81 13.94 1.01
N GLU A 23 -13.73 13.40 1.80
CA GLU A 23 -13.73 12.02 2.25
C GLU A 23 -13.88 11.00 1.11
N LYS A 24 -14.87 11.19 0.22
CA LYS A 24 -15.18 10.27 -0.89
C LYS A 24 -14.08 10.25 -1.96
N VAL A 25 -13.31 11.33 -2.08
CA VAL A 25 -12.17 11.47 -2.99
C VAL A 25 -10.91 10.80 -2.43
N SER A 26 -10.72 10.79 -1.10
CA SER A 26 -9.51 10.26 -0.45
C SER A 26 -9.37 8.73 -0.53
N SER A 27 -10.45 7.95 -0.28
CA SER A 27 -10.32 6.50 -0.04
C SER A 27 -10.35 5.59 -1.27
N LYS A 28 -10.91 6.04 -2.41
CA LYS A 28 -10.85 5.27 -3.68
C LYS A 28 -9.61 5.59 -4.52
N GLN A 29 -8.83 6.59 -4.13
CA GLN A 29 -7.79 7.14 -4.98
C GLN A 29 -6.44 6.45 -4.84
N THR A 30 -6.11 5.74 -3.76
CA THR A 30 -4.71 5.40 -3.52
C THR A 30 -4.20 4.25 -4.41
N VAL A 31 -4.89 3.11 -4.46
CA VAL A 31 -4.52 2.02 -5.41
C VAL A 31 -4.64 2.47 -6.86
N GLY A 32 -5.73 3.13 -7.23
CA GLY A 32 -5.93 3.64 -8.59
C GLY A 32 -4.88 4.69 -8.98
N ARG A 33 -4.40 5.51 -8.05
CA ARG A 33 -3.24 6.42 -8.27
C ARG A 33 -1.94 5.65 -8.45
N PHE A 34 -1.71 4.57 -7.68
CA PHE A 34 -0.52 3.72 -7.87
C PHE A 34 -0.56 3.00 -9.23
N GLU A 35 -1.72 2.50 -9.64
CA GLU A 35 -1.91 1.91 -10.96
C GLU A 35 -1.65 2.92 -12.08
N ALA A 36 -2.19 4.13 -11.96
CA ALA A 36 -1.97 5.21 -12.92
C ALA A 36 -0.52 5.72 -12.98
N LYS A 37 0.25 5.54 -11.89
CA LYS A 37 1.64 6.00 -11.77
C LYS A 37 2.67 4.87 -11.75
N LYS A 38 2.29 3.64 -12.07
CA LYS A 38 3.18 2.47 -11.95
C LYS A 38 4.52 2.65 -12.67
N ASN A 39 4.49 3.29 -13.84
CA ASN A 39 5.66 3.55 -14.68
C ASN A 39 6.67 4.50 -14.01
N ASN A 40 6.25 5.33 -13.06
CA ASN A 40 7.16 6.26 -12.36
C ASN A 40 8.15 5.53 -11.44
N TYR A 41 7.81 4.29 -11.06
CA TYR A 41 8.58 3.49 -10.11
C TYR A 41 9.36 2.36 -10.80
N THR A 42 9.10 2.08 -12.08
CA THR A 42 9.94 1.18 -12.87
C THR A 42 11.36 1.75 -12.97
N GLY A 43 12.36 0.93 -12.65
CA GLY A 43 13.77 1.32 -12.55
C GLY A 43 14.14 2.08 -11.26
N LYS A 44 13.17 2.39 -10.39
CA LYS A 44 13.42 3.04 -9.09
C LYS A 44 13.70 2.03 -8.00
N LYS A 45 14.18 2.54 -6.86
CA LYS A 45 14.44 1.71 -5.67
C LYS A 45 13.15 1.53 -4.87
N VAL A 46 13.04 0.40 -4.15
CA VAL A 46 11.90 0.12 -3.27
C VAL A 46 11.65 1.26 -2.27
N LYS A 47 12.71 1.85 -1.70
CA LYS A 47 12.61 3.01 -0.80
C LYS A 47 11.93 4.24 -1.41
N ASP A 48 12.10 4.46 -2.72
CA ASP A 48 11.51 5.62 -3.39
C ASP A 48 9.98 5.45 -3.43
N LEU A 49 9.50 4.23 -3.69
CA LEU A 49 8.09 3.89 -3.58
C LEU A 49 7.58 4.00 -2.14
N LEU A 50 8.35 3.56 -1.14
CA LEU A 50 7.92 3.61 0.26
C LEU A 50 7.72 5.03 0.77
N LYS A 51 8.56 5.98 0.34
CA LYS A 51 8.41 7.40 0.68
C LYS A 51 7.11 7.99 0.14
N ASP A 52 6.72 7.59 -1.06
CA ASP A 52 5.47 8.05 -1.69
C ASP A 52 4.24 7.28 -1.16
N LEU A 53 4.45 6.09 -0.60
CA LEU A 53 3.40 5.27 0.00
C LEU A 53 3.00 5.81 1.38
N LYS A 54 1.98 6.67 1.39
CA LYS A 54 1.37 7.25 2.60
C LYS A 54 0.39 6.31 3.33
N LEU A 55 0.46 5.00 3.08
CA LEU A 55 -0.41 4.00 3.68
C LEU A 55 0.38 3.02 4.52
N ASP A 56 -0.18 2.61 5.65
CA ASP A 56 0.44 1.61 6.52
C ASP A 56 0.35 0.21 5.91
N ILE A 57 1.51 -0.38 5.66
CA ILE A 57 1.62 -1.77 5.22
C ILE A 57 1.21 -2.69 6.38
N GLN A 58 0.21 -3.53 6.16
CA GLN A 58 -0.25 -4.51 7.14
C GLN A 58 0.49 -5.84 7.04
N LEU A 59 0.80 -6.26 5.82
CA LEU A 59 1.43 -7.55 5.55
C LEU A 59 2.33 -7.40 4.33
N VAL A 60 3.57 -7.85 4.48
CA VAL A 60 4.48 -8.07 3.36
C VAL A 60 4.58 -9.56 3.10
N THR A 61 4.49 -9.97 1.85
CA THR A 61 4.78 -11.34 1.40
C THR A 61 5.91 -11.30 0.37
N PHE A 62 6.88 -12.17 0.52
CA PHE A 62 7.99 -12.32 -0.41
C PHE A 62 7.84 -13.63 -1.16
N GLY A 63 8.21 -13.64 -2.44
CA GLY A 63 8.33 -14.85 -3.23
C GLY A 63 9.40 -14.73 -4.29
N GLY A 64 9.79 -15.87 -4.85
CA GLY A 64 10.98 -16.01 -5.68
C GLY A 64 12.07 -16.78 -4.93
N GLY A 65 13.33 -16.41 -5.15
CA GLY A 65 14.49 -17.07 -4.56
C GLY A 65 15.01 -18.27 -5.34
N SER A 66 14.34 -18.62 -6.45
CA SER A 66 14.85 -19.55 -7.48
C SER A 66 15.49 -18.76 -8.62
N PRO A 67 16.58 -19.25 -9.24
CA PRO A 67 17.17 -18.63 -10.43
C PRO A 67 16.18 -18.44 -11.59
N GLU A 68 15.14 -19.28 -11.66
CA GLU A 68 14.19 -19.32 -12.77
C GLU A 68 12.95 -18.42 -12.56
N ALA A 69 12.80 -17.83 -11.37
CA ALA A 69 11.63 -17.05 -11.01
C ALA A 69 12.01 -15.63 -10.58
N ASN A 70 11.23 -14.65 -11.04
CA ASN A 70 11.38 -13.27 -10.58
C ASN A 70 11.11 -13.17 -9.08
N ASN A 71 12.00 -12.45 -8.40
CA ASN A 71 11.80 -12.04 -7.01
C ASN A 71 10.68 -11.01 -6.96
N PHE A 72 9.78 -11.15 -5.99
CA PHE A 72 8.68 -10.22 -5.81
C PHE A 72 8.37 -9.94 -4.34
N ILE A 73 7.86 -8.72 -4.11
CA ILE A 73 7.41 -8.23 -2.82
C ILE A 73 5.95 -7.80 -2.97
N THR A 74 5.03 -8.46 -2.25
CA THR A 74 3.63 -8.05 -2.18
C THR A 74 3.36 -7.31 -0.88
N LEU A 75 2.96 -6.04 -0.99
CA LEU A 75 2.55 -5.16 0.09
C LEU A 75 1.03 -5.17 0.18
N ARG A 76 0.47 -5.52 1.34
CA ARG A 76 -0.98 -5.43 1.61
C ARG A 76 -1.25 -4.29 2.58
N PHE A 77 -2.28 -3.51 2.30
CA PHE A 77 -2.74 -2.41 3.13
C PHE A 77 -4.27 -2.32 3.09
N ILE A 78 -4.85 -1.55 4.01
CA ILE A 78 -6.27 -1.17 3.95
C ILE A 78 -6.39 0.00 2.97
N ASP A 79 -7.22 -0.17 1.94
CA ASP A 79 -7.50 0.88 0.96
C ASP A 79 -8.50 1.92 1.50
N ASP A 80 -9.31 1.54 2.49
CA ASP A 80 -10.33 2.39 3.11
C ASP A 80 -10.14 2.53 4.64
N VAL A 81 -9.38 3.54 5.05
CA VAL A 81 -9.03 3.83 6.47
C VAL A 81 -10.26 4.17 7.32
N ARG A 82 -11.40 4.55 6.71
CA ARG A 82 -12.61 4.96 7.43
C ARG A 82 -13.54 3.79 7.79
N ASN A 83 -13.32 2.62 7.21
CA ASN A 83 -13.93 1.38 7.65
C ASN A 83 -12.87 0.54 8.36
N SER A 84 -12.58 0.84 9.63
CA SER A 84 -11.90 -0.09 10.55
C SER A 84 -12.79 -1.28 10.94
N ASP A 85 -13.81 -1.55 10.14
CA ASP A 85 -14.76 -2.62 10.32
C ASP A 85 -14.25 -3.89 9.63
N LYS A 86 -14.75 -5.05 10.03
CA LYS A 86 -14.37 -6.39 9.51
C LYS A 86 -14.53 -6.56 7.99
N ASN A 87 -15.00 -5.53 7.28
CA ASN A 87 -15.31 -5.47 5.86
C ASN A 87 -14.43 -4.50 5.05
N ALA A 88 -13.36 -3.93 5.65
CA ALA A 88 -12.43 -3.03 4.98
C ALA A 88 -11.85 -3.67 3.70
N LYS A 89 -11.90 -2.96 2.57
CA LYS A 89 -11.30 -3.47 1.32
C LYS A 89 -9.79 -3.48 1.47
N SER A 90 -9.20 -4.66 1.36
CA SER A 90 -7.76 -4.81 1.31
C SER A 90 -7.26 -4.58 -0.11
N ALA A 91 -6.12 -3.92 -0.20
CA ALA A 91 -5.44 -3.68 -1.45
C ALA A 91 -4.03 -4.26 -1.40
N LYS A 92 -3.52 -4.58 -2.58
CA LYS A 92 -2.21 -5.19 -2.75
C LYS A 92 -1.42 -4.45 -3.83
N ILE A 93 -0.15 -4.20 -3.55
CA ILE A 93 0.85 -3.78 -4.53
C ILE A 93 1.91 -4.88 -4.58
N THR A 94 2.11 -5.48 -5.75
CA THR A 94 3.21 -6.42 -6.00
C THR A 94 4.30 -5.71 -6.79
N LEU A 95 5.51 -5.73 -6.24
CA LEU A 95 6.73 -5.22 -6.84
C LEU A 95 7.54 -6.41 -7.36
N PHE A 96 7.89 -6.40 -8.64
CA PHE A 96 8.86 -7.33 -9.21
C PHE A 96 10.26 -6.71 -9.17
N ILE A 97 11.24 -7.52 -8.81
CA ILE A 97 12.60 -7.08 -8.48
C ILE A 97 13.58 -7.51 -9.57
N LYS A 98 14.48 -6.60 -9.94
CA LYS A 98 15.50 -6.81 -11.00
C LYS A 98 16.59 -7.78 -10.57
N GLU A 99 16.98 -7.72 -9.30
CA GLU A 99 18.16 -8.41 -8.79
C GLU A 99 17.89 -9.91 -8.60
N HIS A 100 18.79 -10.73 -9.14
CA HIS A 100 18.71 -12.21 -9.16
C HIS A 100 20.00 -12.89 -8.66
N ASP A 101 20.92 -12.17 -8.04
CA ASP A 101 22.14 -12.75 -7.50
C ASP A 101 21.84 -13.66 -6.28
N SER A 102 22.79 -14.53 -5.94
CA SER A 102 22.61 -15.50 -4.84
C SER A 102 22.29 -14.84 -3.50
N ALA A 103 22.91 -13.69 -3.19
CA ALA A 103 22.67 -13.00 -1.93
C ALA A 103 21.26 -12.41 -1.88
N THR A 104 20.83 -11.76 -2.96
CA THR A 104 19.47 -11.24 -3.08
C THR A 104 18.44 -12.36 -3.06
N ASN A 105 18.62 -13.44 -3.81
CA ASN A 105 17.68 -14.56 -3.87
C ASN A 105 17.41 -15.16 -2.48
N LYS A 106 18.44 -15.26 -1.63
CA LYS A 106 18.29 -15.72 -0.23
C LYS A 106 17.34 -14.84 0.59
N LEU A 107 17.19 -13.56 0.25
CA LEU A 107 16.22 -12.68 0.91
C LEU A 107 14.78 -13.10 0.60
N PHE A 108 14.53 -13.71 -0.57
CA PHE A 108 13.21 -14.13 -1.05
C PHE A 108 12.92 -15.60 -0.80
N GLN A 109 13.96 -16.41 -0.61
CA GLN A 109 13.82 -17.82 -0.25
C GLN A 109 13.02 -17.97 1.04
N SER A 110 12.00 -18.81 0.97
CA SER A 110 11.37 -19.37 2.15
C SER A 110 11.98 -20.71 2.49
N THR A 111 12.05 -21.03 3.78
CA THR A 111 12.14 -22.43 4.24
C THR A 111 11.01 -23.23 3.60
N SER A 112 11.33 -24.44 3.11
CA SER A 112 10.51 -25.24 2.19
C SER A 112 9.00 -25.15 2.41
N GLY A 113 8.29 -24.61 1.41
CA GLY A 113 6.83 -24.62 1.31
C GLY A 113 6.09 -23.42 1.92
N VAL A 114 6.73 -22.54 2.70
CA VAL A 114 6.03 -21.47 3.43
C VAL A 114 6.43 -20.08 2.93
N LYS A 115 5.58 -19.40 2.15
CA LYS A 115 5.83 -18.01 1.71
C LYS A 115 6.34 -17.14 2.87
N LYS A 116 7.53 -16.53 2.72
CA LYS A 116 8.09 -15.62 3.72
C LYS A 116 7.17 -14.41 3.86
N ARG A 117 6.78 -14.07 5.10
CA ARG A 117 5.81 -13.02 5.39
C ARG A 117 6.22 -12.21 6.60
N ILE A 118 5.97 -10.91 6.56
CA ILE A 118 6.12 -9.99 7.70
C ILE A 118 4.76 -9.35 7.96
N LYS A 119 4.11 -9.71 9.06
CA LYS A 119 2.87 -9.06 9.51
C LYS A 119 3.23 -7.88 10.40
N ARG A 120 2.57 -6.73 10.21
CA ARG A 120 2.70 -5.60 11.12
C ARG A 120 2.11 -5.99 12.46
N ASP A 121 2.91 -5.79 13.51
CA ASP A 121 2.48 -5.98 14.89
C ASP A 121 1.66 -4.76 15.30
N PRO A 122 0.39 -4.90 15.74
CA PRO A 122 -0.42 -3.76 16.16
C PRO A 122 0.03 -3.15 17.50
N VAL A 123 0.81 -3.88 18.30
CA VAL A 123 1.28 -3.44 19.63
C VAL A 123 2.64 -2.74 19.53
N LYS A 124 3.48 -3.14 18.57
CA LYS A 124 4.80 -2.54 18.34
C LYS A 124 4.77 -1.66 17.11
N TYR A 125 5.04 -0.37 17.28
CA TYR A 125 5.18 0.54 16.16
C TYR A 125 6.26 0.04 15.18
N LYS A 126 5.90 -0.09 13.91
CA LYS A 126 6.80 -0.41 12.79
C LYS A 126 6.43 0.48 11.61
N THR A 127 7.39 1.24 11.10
CA THR A 127 7.21 2.02 9.88
C THR A 127 7.15 1.12 8.64
N ASN A 128 6.76 1.66 7.49
CA ASN A 128 6.86 0.95 6.22
C ASN A 128 8.30 0.54 5.89
N GLU A 129 9.26 1.41 6.21
CA GLU A 129 10.69 1.19 6.01
C GLU A 129 11.18 0.03 6.90
N ASP A 130 10.78 -0.01 8.16
CA ASP A 130 11.13 -1.11 9.08
C ASP A 130 10.64 -2.47 8.58
N MET A 131 9.47 -2.51 7.93
CA MET A 131 8.91 -3.75 7.40
C MET A 131 9.65 -4.28 6.18
N LEU A 132 10.36 -3.41 5.46
CA LEU A 132 11.15 -3.75 4.27
C LEU A 132 12.65 -3.52 4.48
N LYS A 133 13.09 -3.53 5.74
CA LYS A 133 14.50 -3.44 6.07
C LYS A 133 15.29 -4.58 5.42
N GLY A 134 16.33 -4.24 4.66
CA GLY A 134 17.11 -5.14 3.82
C GLY A 134 16.63 -5.28 2.37
N TYR A 135 15.52 -4.64 1.99
CA TYR A 135 14.95 -4.68 0.62
C TYR A 135 14.91 -3.29 -0.04
N GLU A 136 15.27 -2.23 0.68
CA GLU A 136 15.07 -0.82 0.31
C GLU A 136 15.79 -0.42 -0.98
N ASN A 137 16.95 -1.02 -1.22
CA ASN A 137 17.83 -0.70 -2.35
C ASN A 137 17.64 -1.62 -3.56
N LEU A 138 16.67 -2.52 -3.51
CA LEU A 138 16.30 -3.36 -4.65
C LEU A 138 15.60 -2.55 -5.73
N THR A 139 15.80 -2.92 -6.98
CA THR A 139 15.29 -2.20 -8.15
C THR A 139 13.98 -2.81 -8.60
N ILE A 140 12.96 -1.98 -8.74
CA ILE A 140 11.65 -2.39 -9.22
C ILE A 140 11.68 -2.47 -10.75
N ILE A 141 11.29 -3.59 -11.33
CA ILE A 141 11.12 -3.73 -12.81
C ILE A 141 9.66 -3.58 -13.22
N GLU A 142 8.74 -3.97 -12.34
CA GLU A 142 7.31 -3.93 -12.64
C GLU A 142 6.49 -3.82 -11.37
N ILE A 143 5.33 -3.18 -11.48
CA ILE A 143 4.37 -3.01 -10.39
C ILE A 143 2.98 -3.43 -10.85
N TYR A 144 2.32 -4.22 -10.01
CA TYR A 144 0.91 -4.53 -10.12
C TYR A 144 0.18 -4.05 -8.87
N ALA A 145 -0.84 -3.24 -9.05
CA ALA A 145 -1.72 -2.80 -7.97
C ALA A 145 -3.11 -3.39 -8.20
N ASN A 146 -3.70 -3.98 -7.17
CA ASN A 146 -5.06 -4.53 -7.26
C ASN A 146 -5.80 -4.29 -5.93
N SER A 147 -7.03 -3.79 -6.03
CA SER A 147 -7.97 -3.75 -4.93
C SER A 147 -8.80 -5.03 -4.95
N GLU A 148 -8.91 -5.76 -3.83
CA GLU A 148 -9.81 -6.91 -3.79
C GLU A 148 -11.24 -6.44 -4.10
N LYS A 149 -11.78 -6.89 -5.25
CA LYS A 149 -13.20 -6.70 -5.57
C LYS A 149 -14.00 -7.59 -4.61
N LYS A 150 -14.99 -6.99 -3.94
CA LYS A 150 -16.05 -7.75 -3.26
C LYS A 150 -16.85 -8.50 -4.31
#